data_AF-M0JVY3-F1
#
_entry.id   AF-M0JVY3-F1
#
_cell.length_a   1.000
_cell.length_b   1.000
_cell.length_c   1.000
_cell.angle_alpha   90.00
_cell.angle_beta   90.00
_cell.angle_gamma   90.00
#
_symmetry.space_group_name_H-M   'P 1'
#
loop_
_entity.id
_entity.type
_entity.pdbx_description
1 polymer ?
#
loop_
_entity_poly.entity_id
_entity_poly.type
_entity_poly.pdbx_seq_one_letter_code
_entity_poly.pdbx_strand_id
1 'polypeptide(L)' 'MPETCGICGETVPFDATVHAMIHTHSEAGVIDAYVCEDCYDERLGPMFDPTDTQQQSP' A
#
# COMPACT_ATOMS: atom_id res chain seq x y z
N MET A 1 -12.01 2.90 -16.03
CA MET A 1 -10.75 2.60 -16.75
C MET A 1 -9.98 1.63 -15.88
N PRO A 2 -9.30 0.60 -16.41
CA PRO A 2 -8.48 -0.25 -15.56
C PRO A 2 -7.19 0.47 -15.16
N GLU A 3 -6.62 0.09 -14.02
CA GLU A 3 -5.37 0.60 -13.48
C GLU A 3 -4.28 -0.47 -13.52
N THR A 4 -3.03 -0.04 -13.49
CA THR A 4 -1.88 -0.96 -13.39
C THR A 4 -1.44 -1.07 -11.95
N CYS A 5 -1.38 -2.28 -11.41
CA CYS A 5 -0.87 -2.53 -10.07
C CYS A 5 0.62 -2.15 -9.97
N GLY A 6 0.96 -1.25 -9.05
CA GLY A 6 2.34 -0.80 -8.81
C GLY A 6 3.28 -1.86 -8.23
N ILE A 7 2.77 -3.03 -7.84
CA ILE A 7 3.56 -4.14 -7.27
C ILE A 7 3.78 -5.27 -8.30
N CYS A 8 2.70 -5.85 -8.85
CA CYS A 8 2.81 -6.98 -9.79
C CYS A 8 2.78 -6.57 -11.27
N GLY A 9 2.37 -5.34 -11.60
CA GLY A 9 2.28 -4.84 -12.97
C GLY A 9 1.05 -5.29 -13.76
N GLU A 10 0.13 -6.02 -13.15
CA GLU A 10 -1.11 -6.45 -13.81
C GLU A 10 -2.10 -5.29 -14.00
N THR A 11 -2.87 -5.35 -15.08
CA THR A 11 -3.97 -4.44 -15.35
C THR A 11 -5.25 -4.97 -14.70
N VAL A 12 -5.79 -4.23 -13.73
CA VAL A 12 -6.94 -4.62 -12.92
C VAL A 12 -8.04 -3.56 -12.98
N PRO A 13 -9.33 -3.93 -12.77
CA PRO A 13 -10.41 -2.96 -12.64
C PRO A 13 -10.12 -1.95 -11.51
N PHE A 14 -10.40 -0.67 -11.74
CA PHE A 14 -10.16 0.40 -10.74
C PHE A 14 -10.85 0.12 -9.40
N ASP A 15 -12.06 -0.43 -9.43
CA ASP A 15 -12.86 -0.80 -8.25
C ASP A 15 -12.30 -2.02 -7.49
N ALA A 16 -11.30 -2.70 -8.04
CA ALA A 16 -10.54 -3.78 -7.41
C ALA A 16 -9.10 -3.35 -7.05
N THR A 17 -8.90 -2.04 -6.78
CA THR A 17 -7.61 -1.50 -6.35
C THR A 17 -7.70 -0.72 -5.05
N VAL A 18 -6.62 -0.77 -4.28
CA VAL A 18 -6.33 0.12 -3.17
C VAL A 18 -5.42 1.24 -3.66
N HIS A 19 -5.79 2.49 -3.36
CA HIS A 19 -4.94 3.65 -3.63
C HIS A 19 -3.91 3.81 -2.50
N ALA A 20 -2.64 3.64 -2.82
CA ALA A 20 -1.54 3.72 -1.88
C ALA A 20 -0.75 5.03 -2.07
N MET A 21 -0.70 5.84 -1.01
CA MET A 21 0.09 7.07 -0.94
C MET A 21 1.12 6.96 0.18
N ILE A 22 2.41 6.88 -0.18
CA ILE A 22 3.50 6.66 0.78
C ILE A 22 4.47 7.84 0.73
N HIS A 23 4.61 8.54 1.85
CA HIS A 23 5.61 9.58 2.03
C HIS A 23 6.94 8.94 2.41
N THR A 24 7.90 8.90 1.48
CA THR A 24 9.18 8.20 1.71
C THR A 24 10.22 9.03 2.45
N HIS A 25 9.95 10.31 2.71
CA HIS A 25 10.92 11.29 3.24
C HIS A 25 12.26 11.31 2.46
N SER A 26 12.25 10.84 1.21
CA SER A 26 13.39 10.85 0.29
C SER A 26 13.23 11.96 -0.76
N GLU A 27 14.29 12.23 -1.53
CA GLU A 27 14.21 13.16 -2.67
C GLU A 27 13.19 12.73 -3.73
N ALA A 28 12.85 11.44 -3.81
CA ALA A 28 11.82 10.92 -4.70
C ALA A 28 10.39 11.33 -4.26
N GLY A 29 10.22 11.83 -3.03
CA GLY A 29 8.96 12.41 -2.55
C GLY A 29 7.90 11.37 -2.19
N VAL A 30 6.73 11.51 -2.81
CA VAL A 30 5.53 10.70 -2.54
C VAL A 30 5.42 9.61 -3.59
N ILE A 31 5.28 8.37 -3.15
CA ILE A 31 4.84 7.27 -4.02
C ILE A 31 3.32 7.32 -4.07
N ASP A 32 2.77 7.44 -5.27
CA ASP A 32 1.34 7.45 -5.55
C ASP A 32 1.04 6.35 -6.58
N ALA A 33 0.35 5.28 -6.15
CA ALA A 33 0.10 4.10 -6.97
C ALA A 33 -1.22 3.41 -6.63
N TYR A 34 -1.80 2.72 -7.61
CA TYR A 34 -2.87 1.75 -7.39
C TYR A 34 -2.28 0.35 -7.19
N VAL A 35 -2.84 -0.42 -6.27
CA VAL A 35 -2.38 -1.76 -5.89
C VAL A 35 -3.58 -2.70 -5.90
N CYS A 36 -3.49 -3.88 -6.52
CA CYS A 36 -4.58 -4.86 -6.45
C CYS A 36 -4.77 -5.40 -5.02
N GLU A 37 -5.97 -5.90 -4.71
CA GLU A 37 -6.31 -6.40 -3.37
C GLU A 37 -5.33 -7.47 -2.87
N ASP A 38 -4.98 -8.46 -3.70
CA ASP A 38 -4.02 -9.51 -3.32
C ASP A 38 -2.66 -8.94 -2.92
N CYS A 39 -2.11 -8.02 -3.72
CA CYS A 39 -0.83 -7.39 -3.42
C CYS A 39 -0.91 -6.47 -2.20
N TYR A 40 -2.06 -5.83 -1.97
CA TYR A 40 -2.29 -5.06 -0.76
C TYR A 40 -2.25 -5.98 0.47
N ASP A 41 -3.05 -7.03 0.51
CA ASP A 41 -3.16 -7.94 1.66
C ASP A 41 -1.83 -8.63 1.99
N GLU A 42 -1.04 -9.00 0.98
CA GLU A 42 0.24 -9.66 1.20
C GLU A 42 1.38 -8.72 1.59
N ARG A 43 1.42 -7.49 1.05
CA ARG A 43 2.60 -6.61 1.13
C ARG A 43 2.40 -5.37 1.96
N LEU A 44 1.23 -4.73 1.86
CA LEU A 44 0.96 -3.42 2.46
C LEU A 44 0.09 -3.54 3.71
N GLY A 45 -0.99 -4.32 3.66
CA GLY A 45 -1.92 -4.57 4.77
C GLY A 45 -1.23 -4.89 6.10
N PRO A 46 -0.23 -5.79 6.15
CA PRO A 46 0.47 -6.13 7.40
C PRO A 46 1.22 -4.96 8.04
N MET A 47 1.58 -3.92 7.28
CA MET A 47 2.23 -2.72 7.82
C MET A 47 1.27 -1.83 8.60
N PHE A 48 -0.03 -1.95 8.33
CA PHE A 48 -1.09 -1.14 8.95
C PHE A 48 -1.83 -1.88 10.05
N ASP A 49 -1.56 -3.17 10.21
CA ASP A 49 -2.13 -3.97 11.28
C ASP A 49 -1.51 -3.53 12.62
N PRO A 50 -2.30 -3.05 13.59
CA PRO A 50 -1.79 -2.54 14.85
C PRO A 50 -1.26 -3.71 15.71
N THR A 51 -0.05 -4.15 15.43
CA THR A 51 0.66 -5.11 16.28
C THR A 51 1.28 -4.34 17.46
N ASP A 52 0.53 -4.25 18.56
CA ASP A 52 0.99 -3.96 19.92
C ASP A 52 2.08 -2.86 20.11
N THR A 53 1.79 -1.62 19.75
CA THR A 53 2.57 -0.45 20.24
C THR A 53 2.06 0.02 21.63
N GLN A 54 1.86 -0.91 22.57
CA GLN A 54 1.66 -0.60 23.99
C GLN A 54 2.59 -1.43 24.88
N GLN A 55 3.91 -1.27 24.67
CA GLN A 55 4.90 -1.60 25.69
C GLN A 55 6.05 -0.58 25.68
N GLN A 56 5.70 0.69 25.90
CA GLN A 56 6.63 1.64 26.50
C GLN A 56 6.01 2.06 27.84
N SER A 57 6.39 1.31 28.87
CA SER A 57 6.07 1.55 30.29
C SER A 57 6.92 2.72 30.85
N PRO A 58 6.49 3.32 31.98
CA PRO A 58 6.64 4.75 32.30
C PRO A 58 8.01 5.18 32.84
#